data_AF-A0A371GCV8-F1
#
_entry.id   AF-A0A371GCV8-F1
#
_cell.length_a   1.000
_cell.length_b   1.000
_cell.length_c   1.000
_cell.angle_alpha   90.00
_cell.angle_beta   90.00
_cell.angle_gamma   90.00
#
_symmetry.space_group_name_H-M   'P 1'
#
loop_
_entity.id
_entity.type
_entity.pdbx_description
1 polymer ?
#
loop_
_entity_poly.entity_id
_entity_poly.type
_entity_poly.pdbx_seq_one_letter_code
_entity_poly.pdbx_strand_id
1 'polypeptide(L)' 'SRSLVNGLAKEIGVNTTVTYRTWFEEKQVAGWTQVYEDILSYATIRGASHEAPFSQPQRSLVLFKAFLEGKPLPSVI' A
#
# COMPACT_ATOMS: atom_id res chain seq x y z
N SER A 1 -5.71 10.82 0.33
CA SER A 1 -5.95 10.27 -1.03
C SER A 1 -4.63 10.16 -1.77
N ARG A 2 -4.54 9.33 -2.83
CA ARG A 2 -3.30 9.12 -3.62
C ARG A 2 -2.68 10.43 -4.12
N SER A 3 -3.49 11.40 -4.55
CA SER A 3 -3.00 12.70 -5.04
C SER A 3 -2.27 13.50 -3.97
N LEU A 4 -2.75 13.47 -2.72
CA LEU A 4 -2.09 14.16 -1.61
C LEU A 4 -0.72 13.54 -1.29
N VAL A 5 -0.62 12.21 -1.30
CA VAL A 5 0.67 11.53 -1.08
C VAL A 5 1.65 11.78 -2.24
N ASN A 6 1.16 11.83 -3.49
CA ASN A 6 1.98 12.26 -4.63
C ASN A 6 2.44 13.71 -4.49
N GLY A 7 1.60 14.61 -3.97
CA GLY A 7 1.96 16.00 -3.69
C GLY A 7 3.07 16.08 -2.65
N LEU A 8 2.87 15.41 -1.51
CA LEU A 8 3.87 15.32 -0.44
C LEU A 8 5.21 14.75 -0.94
N ALA A 9 5.18 13.69 -1.75
CA ALA A 9 6.38 13.10 -2.33
C ALA A 9 7.20 14.11 -3.14
N LYS A 10 6.53 14.99 -3.90
CA LYS A 10 7.20 16.08 -4.63
C LYS A 10 7.77 17.13 -3.69
N GLU A 11 7.06 17.50 -2.63
CA GLU A 11 7.51 18.50 -1.65
C GLU A 11 8.77 18.05 -0.91
N ILE A 12 8.85 16.77 -0.57
CA ILE A 12 10.03 16.19 0.11
C ILE A 12 11.09 15.65 -0.86
N GLY A 13 10.89 15.79 -2.17
CA GLY A 13 11.88 15.48 -3.20
C GLY A 13 12.14 13.98 -3.46
N VAL A 14 11.19 13.09 -3.14
CA VAL A 14 11.34 11.64 -3.34
C VAL A 14 10.65 11.16 -4.61
N ASN A 15 11.27 10.21 -5.31
CA ASN A 15 10.78 9.67 -6.59
C ASN A 15 9.93 8.41 -6.41
N THR A 16 9.00 8.18 -7.33
CA THR A 16 8.23 6.92 -7.36
C THR A 16 9.14 5.75 -7.78
N THR A 17 9.33 4.78 -6.89
CA THR A 17 10.09 3.54 -7.15
C THR A 17 9.19 2.37 -7.52
N VAL A 18 7.98 2.32 -6.99
CA VAL A 18 6.93 1.39 -7.41
C VAL A 18 5.76 2.18 -7.95
N THR A 19 5.52 2.07 -9.26
CA THR A 19 4.38 2.71 -9.91
C THR A 19 3.07 2.19 -9.34
N TYR A 20 2.02 3.00 -9.46
CA TYR A 20 0.71 2.67 -8.92
C TYR A 20 0.18 1.36 -9.51
N ARG A 21 0.08 0.33 -8.68
CA ARG A 21 -0.28 -1.04 -9.08
C ARG A 21 -1.19 -1.71 -8.06
N THR A 22 -1.81 -2.82 -8.45
CA THR A 22 -2.53 -3.68 -7.51
C THR A 22 -1.56 -4.47 -6.63
N TRP A 23 -1.99 -4.80 -5.42
CA TRP A 23 -1.34 -5.80 -4.58
C TRP A 23 -2.33 -6.90 -4.20
N PHE A 24 -1.79 -8.06 -3.84
CA PHE A 24 -2.57 -9.31 -3.73
C PHE A 24 -2.47 -9.95 -2.35
N GLU A 25 -3.54 -10.66 -2.00
CA GLU A 25 -3.62 -11.59 -0.87
C GLU A 25 -4.45 -12.79 -1.35
N GLU A 26 -3.93 -14.01 -1.14
CA GLU A 26 -4.56 -15.28 -1.56
C GLU A 26 -5.22 -15.26 -2.95
N LYS A 27 -4.46 -14.87 -3.98
CA LYS A 27 -4.90 -14.77 -5.38
C LYS A 27 -5.97 -13.71 -5.68
N GLN A 28 -6.34 -12.89 -4.70
CA GLN A 28 -7.32 -11.83 -4.83
C GLN A 28 -6.66 -10.46 -4.77
N VAL A 29 -7.21 -9.49 -5.50
CA VAL A 29 -6.78 -8.10 -5.38
C VAL A 29 -7.14 -7.58 -4.00
N ALA A 30 -6.12 -7.33 -3.20
CA ALA A 30 -6.25 -6.84 -1.84
C ALA A 30 -6.26 -5.30 -1.76
N GLY A 31 -5.80 -4.62 -2.81
CA GLY A 31 -5.93 -3.17 -2.98
C GLY A 31 -4.93 -2.62 -3.98
N TRP A 32 -4.56 -1.35 -3.81
CA TRP A 32 -3.58 -0.66 -4.64
C TRP A 32 -2.45 -0.08 -3.80
N THR A 33 -1.27 0.04 -4.41
CA THR A 33 -0.08 0.59 -3.76
C THR A 33 0.76 1.42 -4.71
N GLN A 34 1.49 2.39 -4.17
CA GLN A 34 2.54 3.16 -4.84
C GLN A 34 3.62 3.47 -3.80
N VAL A 35 4.88 3.28 -4.18
CA VAL A 35 6.03 3.45 -3.28
C VAL A 35 6.92 4.56 -3.82
N TYR A 36 7.43 5.39 -2.92
CA TYR A 36 8.35 6.47 -3.22
C TYR A 36 9.62 6.25 -2.40
N GLU A 37 10.68 5.84 -3.10
CA GLU A 37 11.95 5.41 -2.49
C GLU A 37 11.70 4.40 -1.35
N ASP A 38 12.41 4.49 -0.24
CA ASP A 38 12.24 3.66 0.97
C ASP A 38 11.58 4.44 2.13
N ILE A 39 11.16 5.68 1.88
CA ILE A 39 10.72 6.63 2.91
C ILE A 39 9.19 6.74 2.98
N LEU A 40 8.49 6.61 1.85
CA LEU A 40 7.05 6.86 1.77
C LEU A 40 6.34 5.79 0.94
N SER A 41 5.22 5.30 1.47
CA SER A 41 4.36 4.34 0.78
C SER A 41 2.89 4.75 0.90
N TYR A 42 2.15 4.58 -0.20
CA TYR A 42 0.70 4.66 -0.24
C TYR A 42 0.12 3.27 -0.46
N ALA A 43 -0.91 2.92 0.31
CA ALA A 43 -1.65 1.69 0.13
C ALA A 43 -3.14 1.89 0.40
N THR A 44 -3.97 1.14 -0.31
CA THR A 44 -5.40 0.97 0.00
C THR A 44 -5.69 -0.49 0.28
N ILE A 45 -6.71 -0.76 1.09
CA ILE A 45 -7.25 -2.10 1.29
C ILE A 45 -8.65 -2.15 0.65
N ARG A 46 -8.82 -2.97 -0.38
CA ARG A 46 -10.08 -3.15 -1.09
C ARG A 46 -11.13 -3.69 -0.12
N GLY A 47 -12.30 -3.06 -0.08
CA GLY A 47 -13.42 -3.47 0.76
C GLY A 47 -13.26 -3.12 2.25
N ALA A 48 -12.18 -2.45 2.64
CA ALA A 48 -12.03 -1.96 4.01
C ALA A 48 -12.92 -0.73 4.25
N SER A 49 -13.54 -0.71 5.43
CA SER A 49 -14.20 0.46 6.00
C SER A 49 -13.18 1.35 6.72
N HIS A 50 -13.65 2.32 7.52
CA HIS A 50 -12.78 3.18 8.32
C HIS A 50 -11.86 2.36 9.25
N GLU A 51 -12.42 1.34 9.91
CA GLU A 51 -11.67 0.35 10.66
C GLU A 51 -11.28 -0.82 9.76
N ALA A 52 -10.16 -0.68 9.06
CA ALA A 52 -9.68 -1.69 8.12
C ALA A 52 -9.40 -3.06 8.77
N PRO A 53 -8.77 -3.16 9.97
CA PRO A 53 -8.54 -4.46 10.60
C PRO A 53 -9.83 -5.18 10.99
N PHE A 54 -10.89 -4.45 11.32
CA PHE A 54 -12.20 -5.03 11.63
C PHE A 54 -12.89 -5.58 10.38
N SER A 55 -12.91 -4.80 9.31
CA SER A 55 -13.65 -5.12 8.08
C SER A 55 -12.89 -6.03 7.09
N GLN A 56 -11.56 -6.00 7.11
CA GLN A 56 -10.67 -6.79 6.23
C GLN A 56 -9.43 -7.29 7.02
N PRO A 57 -9.61 -8.20 8.00
CA PRO A 57 -8.55 -8.58 8.93
C PRO A 57 -7.33 -9.22 8.25
N GLN A 58 -7.53 -10.14 7.29
CA GLN A 58 -6.45 -10.86 6.61
C GLN A 58 -5.57 -9.90 5.80
N ARG A 59 -6.20 -9.06 4.96
CA ARG A 59 -5.50 -8.05 4.15
C ARG A 59 -4.78 -7.02 5.01
N SER A 60 -5.39 -6.62 6.12
CA SER A 60 -4.77 -5.70 7.08
C SER A 60 -3.53 -6.31 7.73
N LEU A 61 -3.57 -7.60 8.08
CA LEU A 61 -2.41 -8.31 8.63
C LEU A 61 -1.27 -8.43 7.61
N VAL A 62 -1.57 -8.73 6.35
CA VAL A 62 -0.56 -8.76 5.27
C VAL A 62 0.10 -7.39 5.11
N LEU A 63 -0.70 -6.32 5.09
CA LEU A 63 -0.18 -4.95 5.00
C LEU A 63 0.72 -4.63 6.21
N PHE A 64 0.28 -4.98 7.41
CA PHE A 64 1.05 -4.71 8.63
C PHE A 64 2.37 -5.49 8.68
N LYS A 65 2.38 -6.76 8.27
CA LYS A 65 3.61 -7.56 8.16
C LYS A 65 4.59 -6.96 7.16
N ALA A 66 4.12 -6.60 5.96
CA ALA A 66 4.97 -5.98 4.94
C ALA A 66 5.58 -4.65 5.43
N PHE A 67 4.82 -3.85 6.18
CA PHE A 67 5.31 -2.64 6.83
C PHE A 67 6.43 -2.93 7.83
N LEU A 68 6.24 -3.88 8.75
CA LEU A 68 7.27 -4.25 9.73
C LEU A 68 8.54 -4.81 9.08
N GLU A 69 8.40 -5.51 7.95
CA GLU A 69 9.53 -6.07 7.20
C GLU A 69 10.22 -5.04 6.30
N GLY A 70 9.67 -3.84 6.14
CA GLY A 70 10.18 -2.84 5.19
C GLY A 70 10.11 -3.30 3.72
N LYS A 71 9.15 -4.18 3.38
CA LYS A 71 9.03 -4.75 2.03
C LYS A 71 7.82 -4.17 1.29
N PRO A 72 7.89 -4.03 -0.05
CA PRO A 72 6.73 -3.67 -0.85
C PRO A 72 5.61 -4.70 -0.73
N LEU A 73 4.36 -4.25 -0.88
CA LEU A 73 3.20 -5.14 -0.89
C LEU A 73 3.26 -6.13 -2.08
N PRO A 74 2.76 -7.39 -1.90
CA PRO A 74 2.89 -8.45 -2.88
C PRO A 74 2.32 -8.10 -4.26
N SER A 75 3.10 -8.28 -5.32
CA SER A 75 2.70 -7.97 -6.70
C SER A 75 2.18 -9.16 -7.50
N VAL A 76 2.24 -10.37 -6.95
CA VAL A 76 1.90 -11.62 -7.65
C VAL A 76 0.99 -12.46 -6.77
N ILE A 77 0.22 -13.33 -7.43
CA ILE A 77 -0.54 -14.44 -6.86
C ILE A 77 0.39 -15.49 -6.26
#